data_AF-A0A3N7C057-F1
#
_entry.id   AF-A0A3N7C057-F1
#
_cell.length_a   1.000
_cell.length_b   1.000
_cell.length_c   1.000
_cell.angle_alpha   90.00
_cell.angle_beta   90.00
_cell.angle_gamma   90.00
#
_symmetry.space_group_name_H-M   'P 1'
#
loop_
_entity.id
_entity.type
_entity.pdbx_description
1 polymer ?
#
loop_
_entity_poly.entity_id
_entity_poly.type
_entity_poly.pdbx_seq_one_letter_code
_entity_poly.pdbx_strand_id
1 'polypeptide(L)'
;MSESTFKPEDMPILDLDTSGTSVYEASRFLDSPEVISAYLAQSMKSQDPQILMKALAEVAKAQGVNKVAEAAGVNRESLYKTLKGGSKTRYETIQKLMLALGVELTVQPIAIKKAPVVTRKP
;
A
#
# COMPACT_ATOMS: atom_id res chain seq x y z
N MET A 1 -0.28 -50.45 7.78
CA MET A 1 0.01 -49.02 7.47
C MET A 1 -0.63 -48.21 8.59
N SER A 2 0.13 -47.81 9.62
CA SER A 2 -0.42 -47.05 10.74
C SER A 2 -0.43 -45.57 10.40
N GLU A 3 -1.61 -44.95 10.44
CA GLU A 3 -1.78 -43.51 10.38
C GLU A 3 -1.09 -42.89 11.61
N SER A 4 0.00 -42.14 11.36
CA SER A 4 0.64 -41.32 12.38
C SER A 4 -0.16 -40.01 12.49
N THR A 5 -0.93 -39.90 13.56
CA THR A 5 -1.69 -38.67 13.86
C THR A 5 -0.73 -37.60 14.36
N PHE A 6 -0.54 -36.53 13.57
CA PHE A 6 0.21 -35.35 13.99
C PHE A 6 -0.45 -34.69 15.22
N LYS A 7 0.33 -34.47 16.28
CA LYS A 7 -0.14 -33.78 17.50
C LYS A 7 0.47 -32.38 17.57
N PRO A 8 -0.34 -31.32 17.75
CA PRO A 8 0.17 -29.95 17.86
C PRO A 8 1.17 -29.75 19.01
N GLU A 9 1.07 -30.53 20.09
CA GLU A 9 2.02 -30.52 21.21
C GLU A 9 3.44 -31.00 20.85
N ASP A 10 3.59 -31.77 19.76
CA ASP A 10 4.88 -32.23 19.25
C ASP A 10 5.50 -31.23 18.25
N MET A 11 4.83 -30.10 17.98
CA MET A 11 5.37 -29.05 17.12
C MET A 11 6.50 -28.32 17.86
N PRO A 12 7.73 -28.28 17.32
CA PRO A 12 8.81 -27.55 17.96
C PRO A 12 8.46 -26.06 18.03
N ILE A 13 8.59 -25.46 19.21
CA ILE A 13 8.60 -24.00 19.31
C ILE A 13 9.90 -23.54 18.64
N LEU A 14 9.75 -22.85 17.51
CA LEU A 14 10.87 -22.22 16.83
C LEU A 14 11.35 -21.05 17.68
N ASP A 15 12.42 -21.26 18.44
CA ASP A 15 13.14 -20.18 19.13
C ASP A 15 13.97 -19.40 18.10
N LEU A 16 13.29 -18.48 17.41
CA LEU A 16 13.90 -17.65 16.38
C LEU A 16 14.64 -16.49 17.05
N ASP A 17 15.96 -16.43 16.85
CA ASP A 17 16.75 -15.25 17.23
C ASP A 17 16.34 -14.06 16.35
N THR A 18 15.58 -13.13 16.96
CA THR A 18 15.12 -11.90 16.31
C THR A 18 16.04 -10.71 16.55
N SER A 19 17.15 -10.88 17.29
CA SER A 19 18.07 -9.79 17.64
C SER A 19 18.74 -9.14 16.42
N GLY A 20 18.90 -9.89 15.32
CA GLY A 20 19.40 -9.39 14.04
C GLY A 20 18.33 -8.78 13.11
N THR A 21 17.07 -8.72 13.54
CA THR A 21 15.97 -8.24 12.71
C THR A 21 15.57 -6.80 13.08
N SER A 22 15.03 -6.07 12.11
CA SER A 22 14.47 -4.73 12.34
C SER A 22 12.99 -4.71 11.98
N VAL A 23 12.24 -3.80 12.59
CA VAL A 23 10.85 -3.55 12.21
C VAL A 23 10.76 -3.23 10.72
N TYR A 24 9.83 -3.89 10.04
CA TYR A 24 9.59 -3.65 8.63
C TYR A 24 9.06 -2.23 8.41
N GLU A 25 9.74 -1.48 7.54
CA GLU A 25 9.34 -0.14 7.09
C GLU A 25 9.28 -0.14 5.57
N ALA A 26 8.08 0.00 4.99
CA ALA A 26 7.89 -0.04 3.54
C ALA A 26 8.73 1.04 2.83
N SER A 27 8.80 2.24 3.42
CA SER A 27 9.62 3.38 2.97
C SER A 27 11.07 3.04 2.62
N ARG A 28 11.69 2.00 3.22
CA ARG A 28 13.07 1.59 2.89
C ARG A 28 13.22 0.93 1.52
N PHE A 29 12.12 0.50 0.92
CA PHE A 29 12.09 -0.24 -0.35
C PHE A 29 11.42 0.55 -1.47
N LEU A 30 11.03 1.81 -1.23
CA LEU A 30 10.36 2.68 -2.20
C LEU A 30 11.37 3.59 -2.91
N ASP A 31 12.35 2.96 -3.57
CA ASP A 31 13.56 3.60 -4.11
C ASP A 31 13.50 3.90 -5.61
N SER A 32 12.48 3.41 -6.32
CA SER A 32 12.31 3.60 -7.76
C SER A 32 10.88 4.00 -8.13
N PRO A 33 10.69 4.75 -9.24
CA PRO A 33 9.36 5.13 -9.72
C PRO A 33 8.43 3.94 -9.97
N GLU A 34 8.97 2.83 -10.47
CA GLU A 34 8.24 1.60 -10.77
C GLU A 34 7.70 0.97 -9.48
N VAL A 35 8.52 0.87 -8.43
CA VAL A 35 8.10 0.30 -7.15
C VAL A 35 7.08 1.21 -6.45
N ILE A 36 7.29 2.52 -6.49
CA ILE A 36 6.35 3.51 -5.94
C ILE A 36 4.98 3.37 -6.63
N SER A 37 4.95 3.35 -7.96
CA SER A 37 3.70 3.24 -8.72
C SER A 37 2.98 1.92 -8.43
N ALA A 38 3.71 0.79 -8.40
CA ALA A 38 3.14 -0.53 -8.09
C ALA A 38 2.59 -0.59 -6.65
N TYR A 39 3.31 -0.01 -5.69
CA TYR A 39 2.90 0.05 -4.29
C TYR A 39 1.62 0.86 -4.10
N LEU A 40 1.55 2.06 -4.70
CA LEU A 40 0.34 2.90 -4.67
C LEU A 40 -0.82 2.24 -5.41
N ALA A 41 -0.59 1.63 -6.58
CA ALA A 41 -1.61 0.89 -7.31
C ALA A 41 -2.19 -0.27 -6.49
N GLN A 42 -1.33 -1.02 -5.78
CA GLN A 42 -1.77 -2.10 -4.90
C GLN A 42 -2.59 -1.55 -3.72
N SER A 43 -2.19 -0.40 -3.16
CA SER A 43 -2.96 0.25 -2.08
C SER A 43 -4.37 0.66 -2.53
N MET A 44 -4.55 1.11 -3.78
CA MET A 44 -5.85 1.50 -4.31
C MET A 44 -6.80 0.32 -4.55
N LYS A 45 -6.29 -0.91 -4.70
CA LYS A 45 -7.13 -2.11 -4.88
C LYS A 45 -7.93 -2.48 -3.63
N SER A 46 -7.51 -2.04 -2.44
CA SER A 46 -8.24 -2.29 -1.20
C SER A 46 -9.57 -1.56 -1.13
N GLN A 47 -9.78 -0.54 -1.98
CA GLN A 47 -10.93 0.37 -1.94
C GLN A 47 -11.11 1.09 -0.58
N ASP A 48 -10.06 1.12 0.25
CA ASP A 48 -10.04 1.84 1.52
C ASP A 48 -9.17 3.10 1.39
N PRO A 49 -9.75 4.31 1.52
CA PRO A 49 -8.99 5.55 1.50
C PRO A 49 -7.87 5.62 2.54
N GLN A 50 -8.03 4.97 3.70
CA GLN A 50 -7.01 4.97 4.76
C GLN A 50 -5.74 4.24 4.33
N ILE A 51 -5.91 3.14 3.58
CA ILE A 51 -4.79 2.36 3.05
C ILE A 51 -4.02 3.20 2.02
N LEU A 52 -4.73 3.93 1.14
CA LEU A 52 -4.08 4.85 0.20
C LEU A 52 -3.34 5.98 0.94
N MET A 53 -3.94 6.60 1.97
CA MET A 53 -3.28 7.67 2.73
C MET A 53 -2.01 7.17 3.43
N LYS A 54 -2.05 5.97 4.02
CA LYS A 54 -0.87 5.35 4.63
C LYS A 54 0.21 5.05 3.58
N ALA A 55 -0.17 4.57 2.40
CA ALA A 55 0.77 4.29 1.33
C ALA A 55 1.46 5.58 0.83
N LEU A 56 0.69 6.66 0.62
CA LEU A 56 1.24 7.98 0.30
C LEU A 56 2.21 8.47 1.38
N ALA A 57 1.95 8.17 2.66
CA ALA A 57 2.82 8.54 3.76
C ALA A 57 4.17 7.82 3.71
N GLU A 58 4.15 6.52 3.40
CA GLU A 58 5.38 5.73 3.25
C GLU A 58 6.21 6.21 2.06
N VAL A 59 5.58 6.52 0.91
CA VAL A 59 6.31 7.07 -0.25
C VAL A 59 6.88 8.45 0.09
N ALA A 60 6.10 9.32 0.75
CA ALA A 60 6.58 10.64 1.17
C ALA A 60 7.73 10.54 2.17
N LYS A 61 7.72 9.55 3.07
CA LYS A 61 8.84 9.26 3.98
C LYS A 61 10.08 8.83 3.21
N ALA A 62 9.94 7.98 2.20
CA ALA A 62 11.04 7.51 1.36
C ALA A 62 11.72 8.65 0.57
N GLN A 63 10.95 9.60 0.03
CA GLN A 63 11.48 10.73 -0.75
C GLN A 63 11.87 11.96 0.09
N GLY A 64 11.48 11.99 1.37
CA GLY A 64 11.65 13.14 2.25
C GLY A 64 10.41 14.03 2.30
N VAL A 65 9.69 14.00 3.43
CA VAL A 65 8.38 14.65 3.62
C VAL A 65 8.43 16.16 3.32
N ASN A 66 9.51 16.85 3.69
CA ASN A 66 9.64 18.29 3.44
C ASN A 66 9.71 18.60 1.94
N LYS A 67 10.48 17.81 1.18
CA LYS A 67 10.61 17.95 -0.27
C LYS A 67 9.27 17.73 -0.96
N VAL A 68 8.51 16.72 -0.51
CA VAL A 68 7.18 16.41 -1.05
C VAL A 68 6.17 17.52 -0.73
N ALA A 69 6.18 18.05 0.50
CA ALA A 69 5.28 19.14 0.89
C ALA A 69 5.50 20.40 0.02
N GLU A 70 6.77 20.77 -0.18
CA GLU A 70 7.17 21.88 -1.03
C GLU A 70 6.74 21.67 -2.48
N ALA A 71 7.05 20.50 -3.06
CA ALA A 71 6.65 20.16 -4.43
C ALA A 71 5.13 20.11 -4.63
N ALA A 72 4.37 19.69 -3.62
CA ALA A 72 2.90 19.65 -3.67
C ALA A 72 2.24 21.01 -3.36
N GLY A 73 3.02 22.04 -2.98
CA GLY A 73 2.50 23.35 -2.61
C GLY A 73 1.60 23.32 -1.36
N VAL A 74 1.88 22.41 -0.43
CA VAL A 74 1.14 22.29 0.84
C VAL A 74 2.10 22.50 2.01
N ASN A 75 1.62 23.08 3.11
CA ASN A 75 2.44 23.15 4.31
C ASN A 75 2.60 21.76 4.96
N ARG A 76 3.68 21.58 5.73
CA ARG A 76 4.03 20.30 6.37
C ARG A 76 2.95 19.79 7.33
N GLU A 77 2.29 20.68 8.07
CA GLU A 77 1.22 20.28 9.01
C GLU A 77 -0.01 19.74 8.28
N SER A 78 -0.42 20.40 7.20
CA SER A 78 -1.50 19.96 6.32
C SER A 78 -1.17 18.60 5.71
N LEU A 79 0.06 18.39 5.25
CA LEU A 79 0.51 17.10 4.75
C LEU A 79 0.40 16.01 5.83
N TYR A 80 0.92 16.25 7.04
CA TYR A 80 0.81 15.29 8.14
C TYR A 80 -0.64 14.97 8.49
N LYS A 81 -1.54 15.96 8.55
CA LYS A 81 -2.97 15.76 8.84
C LYS A 81 -3.64 14.90 7.76
N THR A 82 -3.35 15.16 6.49
CA THR A 82 -3.83 14.37 5.36
C THR A 82 -3.36 12.91 5.44
N LEU A 83 -2.08 12.70 5.72
CA LEU A 83 -1.47 11.36 5.78
C LEU A 83 -1.90 10.55 7.01
N LYS A 84 -2.27 11.19 8.13
CA LYS A 84 -2.70 10.53 9.37
C LYS A 84 -4.13 9.96 9.31
N GLY A 85 -4.86 10.11 8.20
CA GLY A 85 -6.12 9.41 7.98
C GLY A 85 -7.38 10.01 8.65
N GLY A 86 -7.26 11.16 9.31
CA GLY A 86 -8.37 11.74 10.11
C GLY A 86 -9.26 12.77 9.40
N SER A 87 -8.83 13.32 8.25
CA SER A 87 -9.54 14.41 7.56
C SER A 87 -10.13 13.95 6.23
N LYS A 88 -11.29 14.51 5.84
CA LYS A 88 -11.79 14.42 4.47
C LYS A 88 -10.80 15.13 3.51
N THR A 89 -9.87 14.37 2.95
CA THR A 89 -8.89 14.89 2.01
C THR A 89 -9.56 15.17 0.67
N ARG A 90 -9.41 16.41 0.16
CA ARG A 90 -9.94 16.79 -1.14
C ARG A 90 -9.13 16.11 -2.25
N TYR A 91 -9.81 15.74 -3.33
CA TYR A 91 -9.16 15.15 -4.52
C TYR A 91 -8.00 16.00 -5.03
N GLU A 92 -8.17 17.33 -5.07
CA GLU A 92 -7.11 18.27 -5.48
C GLU A 92 -5.80 18.06 -4.70
N THR A 93 -5.90 17.82 -3.39
CA THR A 93 -4.73 17.54 -2.55
C THR A 93 -4.09 16.21 -2.90
N ILE A 94 -4.89 15.17 -3.14
CA ILE A 94 -4.40 13.85 -3.57
C ILE A 94 -3.66 13.98 -4.90
N GLN A 95 -4.24 14.69 -5.88
CA GLN A 95 -3.64 14.89 -7.19
C GLN A 95 -2.29 15.62 -7.09
N LYS A 96 -2.21 16.72 -6.33
CA LYS A 96 -0.94 17.44 -6.09
C LYS A 96 0.12 16.54 -5.45
N LEU A 97 -0.28 15.70 -4.49
CA LEU A 97 0.64 14.76 -3.84
C LEU A 97 1.13 13.68 -4.80
N MET A 98 0.23 13.08 -5.58
CA MET A 98 0.62 12.08 -6.58
C MET A 98 1.66 12.67 -7.55
N LEU A 99 1.42 13.86 -8.09
CA LEU A 99 2.36 14.55 -8.98
C LEU A 99 3.70 14.86 -8.29
N ALA A 100 3.66 15.35 -7.04
CA ALA A 100 4.87 15.61 -6.26
C ALA A 100 5.69 14.34 -5.97
N LEU A 101 5.03 13.18 -5.89
CA LEU A 101 5.65 11.88 -5.72
C LEU A 101 6.12 11.25 -7.04
N GLY A 102 5.86 11.90 -8.19
CA GLY A 102 6.26 11.43 -9.51
C GLY A 102 5.33 10.38 -10.12
N VAL A 103 4.07 10.33 -9.71
CA VAL A 103 3.07 9.38 -10.22
C VAL A 103 1.80 10.08 -10.69
N GLU A 104 1.08 9.45 -11.61
CA GLU A 104 -0.21 9.94 -12.11
C GLU A 104 -1.36 8.98 -11.78
N LEU A 105 -2.57 9.53 -11.67
CA LEU A 105 -3.78 8.73 -11.52
C LEU A 105 -4.31 8.31 -12.89
N THR A 106 -4.46 7.01 -13.10
CA THR A 106 -5.04 6.45 -14.33
C THR A 106 -6.41 5.84 -14.07
N VAL A 107 -7.34 5.97 -15.03
CA VAL A 107 -8.66 5.32 -14.97
C VAL A 107 -8.60 4.00 -15.73
N GLN A 108 -9.11 2.94 -15.10
CA GLN A 108 -9.17 1.59 -15.68
C GLN A 108 -10.60 1.04 -15.55
N PRO A 109 -11.06 0.18 -16.48
CA PRO A 109 -12.35 -0.48 -16.34
C PRO A 109 -12.37 -1.34 -15.07
N ILE A 110 -13.46 -1.29 -14.31
CA ILE A 110 -13.68 -2.22 -13.20
C ILE A 110 -13.91 -3.60 -13.82
N ALA A 111 -13.03 -4.56 -13.53
CA ALA A 111 -13.16 -5.92 -14.03
C ALA A 111 -14.48 -6.53 -13.54
N ILE A 112 -15.48 -6.59 -14.41
CA ILE A 112 -16.69 -7.36 -14.18
C ILE A 112 -16.26 -8.82 -14.27
N LYS A 113 -16.29 -9.57 -13.16
CA LYS A 113 -16.16 -11.04 -13.21
C LYS A 113 -17.26 -11.55 -14.14
N LYS A 114 -16.91 -11.89 -15.40
CA LYS A 114 -17.83 -12.62 -16.28
C LYS A 114 -18.12 -13.96 -15.61
N ALA A 115 -19.38 -14.18 -15.24
CA ALA A 115 -19.84 -15.51 -14.88
C ALA A 115 -19.51 -16.47 -16.03
N PRO A 116 -19.12 -17.74 -15.75
CA PRO A 116 -18.86 -18.69 -16.81
C PRO A 116 -20.13 -18.80 -17.65
N VAL A 117 -20.02 -18.46 -18.94
CA VAL A 117 -21.06 -18.73 -19.92
C VAL A 117 -21.17 -20.24 -19.97
N VAL A 118 -22.14 -20.81 -19.24
CA VAL A 118 -22.54 -22.19 -19.40
C VAL A 118 -23.19 -22.27 -20.77
N THR A 119 -22.38 -22.56 -21.79
CA THR A 119 -22.85 -22.94 -23.11
C THR A 119 -23.62 -24.24 -22.94
N ARG A 120 -24.95 -24.15 -22.87
CA ARG A 120 -25.81 -25.30 -23.13
C ARG A 120 -25.64 -25.64 -24.61
N LYS A 121 -25.00 -26.78 -24.88
CA LYS A 121 -24.90 -27.36 -26.23
C LYS A 121 -26.31 -27.83 -26.66
N PRO A 122 -26.67 -27.70 -27.95
CA PRO A 122 -27.99 -28.11 -28.47
C PRO A 122 -28.27 -29.60 -28.29
#